data_AF-A0A2S1JNV7-F1
#
_entry.id   AF-A0A2S1JNV7-F1
#
_cell.length_a   1.000
_cell.length_b   1.000
_cell.length_c   1.000
_cell.angle_alpha   90.00
_cell.angle_beta   90.00
_cell.angle_gamma   90.00
#
_symmetry.space_group_name_H-M   'P 1'
#
loop_
_entity.id
_entity.type
_entity.pdbx_description
1 polymer ?
#
loop_
_entity_poly.entity_id
_entity_poly.type
_entity_poly.pdbx_seq_one_letter_code
_entity_poly.pdbx_strand_id
1 'polypeptide(L)'
;MDVKKKKYLESTTATAAKGIPEFAKVWVDVCGVIGEQHLLIQGWAFHPAHKSLNFNLENGKGEILNYYTLRTTRLDVNRHFNFKGTGHWGYCLLVEWPYDKPVNTASFRMIVSAGSQRKEVKLKPFVDLSGEDIFGHCMTWREGEKAELLEVMFKSMGNRTFEIPGIKNLNEGQLRSKINWHWDYILSVPGHGLFLSGWILDCQQYLASLVLRTSDGSYSENLLESPVRFSRPDVLEAFPDKAEQGYKAGFFTWVPMPHLIEQAKLELLFFTKEGSLGIIQLQQTNIREDVTLASQQVLVNFNVDGQEYQRNMRKHIAPALSALWSNRRYLLDAPQVEVLQFGQEVKNPKRSIIVPLYGRYDFLLHQVAQFIDDIDFAETELIYVLDDPRLYDSFIPFCYDTSMLFPVSFKVIYGGRNLGYAGANNLGARYATADKLVLLNSDIIPSSGGWISRIEQKAASLEDVGVVAPKLVFDDGTIQHIGMSFSKSIQFGNLWLNEHPSKGIPEWLVDTDSVMESPAVTGACMFISKTLYNSVGGLDESYVLGDFEDSDLCLKLRKAGYRHYVLTDEKLYHLERMSQSLFENRDWKFKITLYNAWQHTDRWGSLIEQLVR
;
A
#
# COMPACT_ATOMS: atom_id res chain seq x y z
N MET A 1 13.83 -19.18 52.46
CA MET A 1 12.83 -18.21 51.96
C MET A 1 12.88 -17.00 52.88
N ASP A 2 13.91 -16.19 52.69
CA ASP A 2 14.69 -15.65 53.79
C ASP A 2 14.44 -14.18 54.10
N VAL A 3 14.65 -13.88 55.38
CA VAL A 3 14.61 -12.62 56.13
C VAL A 3 15.14 -11.36 55.38
N LYS A 4 15.88 -11.52 54.27
CA LYS A 4 16.29 -10.44 53.36
C LYS A 4 15.14 -9.78 52.58
N LYS A 5 14.06 -10.49 52.22
CA LYS A 5 12.89 -9.90 51.54
C LYS A 5 12.12 -8.92 52.45
N LYS A 6 12.15 -9.12 53.77
CA LYS A 6 11.44 -8.27 54.73
C LYS A 6 12.14 -6.93 54.96
N LYS A 7 13.48 -6.91 54.99
CA LYS A 7 14.28 -5.68 55.08
C LYS A 7 14.20 -4.80 53.82
N TYR A 8 13.93 -5.37 52.64
CA TYR A 8 13.75 -4.62 51.39
C TYR A 8 12.43 -3.82 51.34
N LEU A 9 11.45 -4.17 52.18
CA LEU A 9 10.09 -3.64 52.18
C LEU A 9 9.73 -2.80 53.42
N GLU A 10 10.54 -2.83 54.50
CA GLU A 10 10.26 -2.11 55.75
C GLU A 10 10.89 -0.69 55.81
N SER A 11 11.75 -0.30 54.86
CA SER A 11 12.37 1.05 54.87
C SER A 11 11.52 2.16 54.25
N THR A 12 10.26 1.89 53.90
CA THR A 12 9.36 2.81 53.18
C THR A 12 8.42 3.63 54.06
N THR A 13 8.52 3.56 55.39
CA THR A 13 7.76 4.44 56.28
C THR A 13 8.65 5.55 56.85
N ALA A 14 8.83 6.63 56.08
CA ALA A 14 9.33 7.89 56.61
C ALA A 14 8.36 9.04 56.24
N THR A 15 7.54 9.37 57.23
CA THR A 15 6.86 10.66 57.47
C THR A 15 5.99 11.25 56.36
N ALA A 16 4.72 10.85 56.34
CA ALA A 16 3.64 11.70 55.82
C ALA A 16 3.41 12.87 56.80
N ALA A 17 3.97 14.03 56.48
CA ALA A 17 3.55 15.29 57.10
C ALA A 17 2.17 15.68 56.52
N LYS A 18 1.19 15.91 57.40
CA LYS A 18 -0.15 16.38 57.05
C LYS A 18 -0.06 17.74 56.31
N GLY A 19 -0.63 17.84 55.11
CA GLY A 19 -1.03 19.13 54.54
C GLY A 19 -0.66 19.48 53.09
N ILE A 20 -0.06 18.58 52.29
CA ILE A 20 0.23 18.85 50.86
C ILE A 20 -0.32 17.70 50.02
N PRO A 21 -1.07 17.95 48.92
CA PRO A 21 -1.46 16.88 47.99
C PRO A 21 -0.19 16.24 47.41
N GLU A 22 -0.02 14.93 47.62
CA GLU A 22 1.13 14.17 47.14
C GLU A 22 1.18 14.23 45.60
N PHE A 23 2.11 14.99 45.02
CA PHE A 23 2.27 15.20 43.58
C PHE A 23 2.22 13.90 42.77
N ALA A 24 3.20 13.02 42.97
CA ALA A 24 3.27 11.69 42.40
C ALA A 24 4.19 10.82 43.25
N LYS A 25 3.85 9.53 43.38
CA LYS A 25 4.73 8.52 43.93
C LYS A 25 5.56 7.96 42.79
N VAL A 26 6.87 8.15 42.84
CA VAL A 26 7.81 7.63 41.84
C VAL A 26 8.89 6.87 42.57
N TRP A 27 9.19 5.69 42.07
CA TRP A 27 10.23 4.82 42.60
C TRP A 27 11.12 4.33 41.46
N VAL A 28 12.40 4.15 41.77
CA VAL A 28 13.41 3.64 40.85
C VAL A 28 13.87 2.29 41.36
N ASP A 29 13.58 1.25 40.59
CA ASP A 29 13.99 -0.12 40.88
C ASP A 29 15.45 -0.34 40.48
N VAL A 30 15.81 0.09 39.25
CA VAL A 30 17.10 -0.17 38.61
C VAL A 30 17.66 1.11 37.99
N CYS A 31 18.95 1.34 38.18
CA CYS A 31 19.76 2.31 37.45
C CYS A 31 20.97 1.54 36.88
N GLY A 32 20.91 1.19 35.62
CA GLY A 32 21.87 0.27 35.01
C GLY A 32 22.59 0.86 33.82
N VAL A 33 23.88 0.60 33.69
CA VAL A 33 24.70 0.98 32.54
C VAL A 33 24.80 -0.21 31.60
N ILE A 34 24.49 0.00 30.32
CA ILE A 34 24.57 -1.01 29.27
C ILE A 34 25.72 -0.62 28.32
N GLY A 35 26.82 -1.36 28.39
CA GLY A 35 28.06 -1.00 27.69
C GLY A 35 28.60 0.35 28.18
N GLU A 36 29.09 1.19 27.28
CA GLU A 36 29.66 2.51 27.66
C GLU A 36 28.72 3.70 27.40
N GLN A 37 27.65 3.50 26.63
CA GLN A 37 26.90 4.59 25.98
C GLN A 37 25.38 4.56 26.26
N HIS A 38 24.90 3.63 27.08
CA HIS A 38 23.46 3.51 27.32
C HIS A 38 23.16 3.38 28.81
N LEU A 39 22.06 4.00 29.21
CA LEU A 39 21.56 3.95 30.58
C LEU A 39 20.12 3.44 30.59
N LEU A 40 19.88 2.41 31.39
CA LEU A 40 18.57 1.83 31.66
C LEU A 40 18.08 2.31 33.04
N ILE A 41 16.98 3.07 33.06
CA ILE A 41 16.32 3.47 34.30
C ILE A 41 14.95 2.80 34.36
N GLN A 42 14.73 1.96 35.35
CA GLN A 42 13.50 1.20 35.50
C GLN A 42 12.84 1.52 36.84
N GLY A 43 11.52 1.59 36.85
CA GLY A 43 10.78 1.76 38.10
C GLY A 43 9.27 1.75 37.94
N TRP A 44 8.58 2.36 38.90
CA TRP A 44 7.15 2.56 38.85
C TRP A 44 6.76 3.97 39.29
N ALA A 45 5.67 4.49 38.72
CA ALA A 45 5.19 5.83 38.95
C ALA A 45 3.66 5.88 38.99
N PHE A 46 3.11 6.63 39.95
CA PHE A 46 1.69 6.79 40.18
C PHE A 46 1.35 8.25 40.51
N HIS A 47 0.39 8.83 39.80
CA HIS A 47 -0.18 10.13 40.11
C HIS A 47 -1.59 9.96 40.69
N PRO A 48 -1.92 10.48 41.90
CA PRO A 48 -3.23 10.24 42.55
C PRO A 48 -4.45 10.67 41.72
N ALA A 49 -4.32 11.71 40.90
CA ALA A 49 -5.35 12.18 39.97
C ALA A 49 -5.27 11.56 38.55
N HIS A 50 -4.54 10.45 38.35
CA HIS A 50 -4.38 9.77 37.05
C HIS A 50 -3.85 10.64 35.90
N LYS A 51 -3.06 11.68 36.21
CA LYS A 51 -2.42 12.51 35.19
C LYS A 51 -1.22 11.79 34.57
N SER A 52 -0.98 12.04 33.29
CA SER A 52 0.23 11.59 32.60
C SER A 52 1.48 12.21 33.24
N LEU A 53 2.49 11.38 33.46
CA LEU A 53 3.78 11.77 34.04
C LEU A 53 4.84 11.83 32.96
N ASN A 54 5.55 12.95 32.86
CA ASN A 54 6.71 13.11 31.97
C ASN A 54 8.00 13.00 32.78
N PHE A 55 9.02 12.39 32.19
CA PHE A 55 10.32 12.15 32.82
C PHE A 55 11.37 12.97 32.08
N ASN A 56 12.04 13.91 32.74
CA ASN A 56 13.16 14.63 32.14
C ASN A 56 14.43 14.15 32.81
N LEU A 57 15.36 13.61 32.04
CA LEU A 57 16.66 13.22 32.55
C LEU A 57 17.69 14.26 32.14
N GLU A 58 18.33 14.90 33.12
CA GLU A 58 19.38 15.88 32.91
C GLU A 58 20.74 15.30 33.28
N ASN A 59 21.77 15.61 32.50
CA ASN A 59 23.15 15.31 32.87
C ASN A 59 23.71 16.35 33.87
N GLY A 60 24.96 16.18 34.30
CA GLY A 60 25.64 17.06 35.25
C GLY A 60 25.82 18.51 34.78
N LYS A 61 25.58 18.79 33.50
CA LYS A 61 25.58 20.14 32.90
C LYS A 61 24.18 20.75 32.78
N GLY A 62 23.13 20.01 33.15
CA GLY A 62 21.74 20.45 33.01
C GLY A 62 21.16 20.26 31.61
N GLU A 63 21.83 19.50 30.74
CA GLU A 63 21.33 19.18 29.40
C GLU A 63 20.32 18.04 29.50
N ILE A 64 19.14 18.21 28.87
CA ILE A 64 18.11 17.17 28.81
C ILE A 64 18.52 16.12 27.80
N LEU A 65 18.54 14.86 28.22
CA LEU A 65 18.92 13.72 27.41
C LEU A 65 17.71 13.12 26.71
N ASN A 66 17.95 12.65 25.49
CA ASN A 66 16.97 11.86 24.75
C ASN A 66 16.87 10.46 25.36
N TYR A 67 15.65 9.94 25.40
CA TYR A 67 15.40 8.59 25.88
C TYR A 67 14.19 7.98 25.16
N TYR A 68 14.18 6.66 25.12
CA TYR A 68 13.01 5.87 24.77
C TYR A 68 12.28 5.49 26.05
N THR A 69 10.95 5.54 26.07
CA THR A 69 10.14 5.13 27.22
C THR A 69 9.25 3.96 26.88
N LEU A 70 9.32 2.92 27.71
CA LEU A 70 8.31 1.87 27.78
C LEU A 70 7.42 2.07 29.01
N ARG A 71 6.12 1.79 28.88
CA ARG A 71 5.16 1.77 29.99
C ARG A 71 4.56 0.37 30.13
N THR A 72 4.57 -0.17 31.35
CA THR A 72 4.14 -1.56 31.64
C THR A 72 3.14 -1.61 32.80
N THR A 73 2.32 -2.65 32.85
CA THR A 73 1.49 -2.95 34.02
C THR A 73 2.24 -3.74 35.10
N ARG A 74 2.57 -3.11 36.23
CA ARG A 74 3.18 -3.75 37.42
C ARG A 74 2.12 -4.26 38.42
N LEU A 75 1.77 -5.55 38.33
CA LEU A 75 0.75 -6.18 39.18
C LEU A 75 1.18 -6.33 40.64
N ASP A 76 2.46 -6.55 40.89
CA ASP A 76 3.08 -6.60 42.22
C ASP A 76 2.89 -5.26 42.97
N VAL A 77 3.17 -4.16 42.28
CA VAL A 77 2.97 -2.80 42.79
C VAL A 77 1.48 -2.54 43.03
N ASN A 78 0.64 -2.91 42.07
CA ASN A 78 -0.81 -2.71 42.19
C ASN A 78 -1.40 -3.51 43.37
N ARG A 79 -0.98 -4.76 43.59
CA ARG A 79 -1.43 -5.59 44.73
C ARG A 79 -0.97 -5.03 46.07
N HIS A 80 0.24 -4.47 46.14
CA HIS A 80 0.79 -3.96 47.39
C HIS A 80 0.17 -2.62 47.81
N PHE A 81 -0.03 -1.71 46.87
CA PHE A 81 -0.55 -0.36 47.15
C PHE A 81 -2.05 -0.19 46.86
N ASN A 82 -2.69 -1.22 46.28
CA ASN A 82 -4.12 -1.25 45.94
C ASN A 82 -4.59 -0.04 45.12
N PHE A 83 -3.86 0.30 44.05
CA PHE A 83 -4.23 1.41 43.18
C PHE A 83 -5.53 1.07 42.40
N LYS A 84 -6.49 2.00 42.37
CA LYS A 84 -7.74 1.83 41.60
C LYS A 84 -7.51 2.31 40.16
N GLY A 85 -7.78 1.47 39.14
CA GLY A 85 -7.69 1.83 37.71
C GLY A 85 -6.82 0.88 36.87
N THR A 86 -6.91 0.97 35.53
CA THR A 86 -6.24 0.09 34.54
C THR A 86 -4.83 0.57 34.12
N GLY A 87 -4.10 1.27 34.98
CA GLY A 87 -2.87 1.99 34.59
C GLY A 87 -1.62 1.12 34.37
N HIS A 88 -0.80 1.51 33.39
CA HIS A 88 0.60 1.08 33.25
C HIS A 88 1.47 1.80 34.29
N TRP A 89 1.58 1.22 35.48
CA TRP A 89 2.28 1.82 36.61
C TRP A 89 3.80 1.70 36.54
N GLY A 90 4.35 0.82 35.72
CA GLY A 90 5.79 0.69 35.52
C GLY A 90 6.30 1.52 34.36
N TYR A 91 7.56 1.91 34.43
CA TYR A 91 8.27 2.58 33.35
C TYR A 91 9.67 2.00 33.17
N CYS A 92 10.16 2.04 31.93
CA CYS A 92 11.56 1.85 31.59
C CYS A 92 12.00 2.99 30.68
N LEU A 93 13.09 3.65 31.03
CA LEU A 93 13.74 4.67 30.22
C LEU A 93 15.05 4.07 29.70
N LEU A 94 15.20 3.99 28.38
CA LEU A 94 16.47 3.71 27.74
C LEU A 94 17.05 5.01 27.21
N VAL A 95 18.10 5.47 27.85
CA VAL A 95 18.72 6.77 27.60
C VAL A 95 19.97 6.54 26.78
N GLU A 96 20.09 7.31 25.69
CA GLU A 96 21.28 7.32 24.86
C GLU A 96 22.24 8.39 25.39
N TRP A 97 23.51 8.00 25.58
CA TRP A 97 24.57 8.91 25.98
C TRP A 97 25.32 9.37 24.72
N PRO A 98 25.25 10.66 24.35
CA PRO A 98 25.79 11.11 23.07
C PRO A 98 27.26 11.56 23.14
N TYR A 99 27.98 11.25 24.24
CA TYR A 99 29.33 11.78 24.48
C TYR A 99 30.39 10.68 24.47
N ASP A 100 31.61 11.03 24.04
CA ASP A 100 32.72 10.08 23.89
C ASP A 100 33.18 9.41 25.20
N LYS A 101 32.86 10.00 26.35
CA LYS A 101 33.21 9.45 27.66
C LYS A 101 32.16 8.43 28.12
N PRO A 102 32.53 7.37 28.84
CA PRO A 102 31.56 6.41 29.36
C PRO A 102 30.50 7.05 30.25
N VAL A 103 29.25 6.61 30.07
CA VAL A 103 28.06 7.13 30.77
C VAL A 103 28.17 7.02 32.29
N ASN A 104 28.89 6.01 32.80
CA ASN A 104 29.11 5.79 34.24
C ASN A 104 29.99 6.88 34.92
N THR A 105 30.62 7.76 34.14
CA THR A 105 31.39 8.90 34.64
C THR A 105 30.56 10.17 34.83
N ALA A 106 29.29 10.16 34.40
CA ALA A 106 28.39 11.30 34.45
C ALA A 106 27.45 11.25 35.66
N SER A 107 27.03 12.42 36.14
CA SER A 107 25.97 12.57 37.13
C SER A 107 24.64 12.86 36.44
N PHE A 108 23.53 12.33 36.96
CA PHE A 108 22.21 12.50 36.36
C PHE A 108 21.19 12.97 37.40
N ARG A 109 20.23 13.77 36.95
CA ARG A 109 19.05 14.18 37.72
C ARG A 109 17.79 13.84 36.94
N MET A 110 16.87 13.11 37.57
CA MET A 110 15.59 12.78 36.96
C MET A 110 14.50 13.68 37.54
N ILE A 111 13.86 14.48 36.70
CA ILE A 111 12.76 15.37 37.09
C ILE A 111 11.47 14.77 36.53
N VAL A 112 10.53 14.43 37.41
CA VAL A 112 9.20 13.97 36.99
C VAL A 112 8.22 15.13 37.06
N SER A 113 7.43 15.31 36.00
CA SER A 113 6.47 16.42 35.88
C SER A 113 5.06 15.94 35.53
N ALA A 114 4.06 16.66 36.03
CA ALA A 114 2.64 16.48 35.71
C ALA A 114 1.98 17.86 35.60
N GLY A 115 1.86 18.38 34.37
CA GLY A 115 1.47 19.78 34.15
C GLY A 115 2.52 20.75 34.70
N SER A 116 2.10 21.71 35.55
CA SER A 116 2.99 22.71 36.15
C SER A 116 3.77 22.19 37.37
N GLN A 117 3.41 21.02 37.92
CA GLN A 117 4.07 20.44 39.08
C GLN A 117 5.27 19.60 38.66
N ARG A 118 6.39 19.71 39.40
CA ARG A 118 7.63 18.98 39.14
C ARG A 118 8.23 18.46 40.45
N LYS A 119 8.88 17.31 40.39
CA LYS A 119 9.61 16.70 41.52
C LYS A 119 10.88 16.04 41.02
N GLU A 120 11.99 16.36 41.67
CA GLU A 120 13.24 15.64 41.44
C GLU A 120 13.20 14.27 42.13
N VAL A 121 13.61 13.24 41.40
CA VAL A 121 13.67 11.85 41.84
C VAL A 121 15.12 11.44 41.94
N LYS A 122 15.51 11.01 43.15
CA LYS A 122 16.87 10.55 43.41
C LYS A 122 17.09 9.20 42.73
N LEU A 123 18.08 9.15 41.83
CA LEU A 123 18.51 7.92 41.18
C LEU A 123 19.39 7.09 42.14
N LYS A 124 19.29 5.76 42.01
CA LYS A 124 20.22 4.84 42.67
C LYS A 124 21.61 4.93 42.02
N PRO A 125 22.69 4.54 42.72
CA PRO A 125 24.00 4.38 42.10
C PRO A 125 23.90 3.47 40.87
N PHE A 126 24.62 3.84 39.81
CA PHE A 126 24.65 3.08 38.58
C PHE A 126 25.44 1.80 38.77
N VAL A 127 24.88 0.70 38.30
CA VAL A 127 25.54 -0.61 38.25
C VAL A 127 25.71 -1.01 36.79
N ASP A 128 26.84 -1.60 36.44
CA ASP A 128 27.01 -2.17 35.11
C ASP A 128 26.09 -3.40 35.00
N LEU A 129 25.23 -3.41 33.99
CA LEU A 129 24.32 -4.53 33.74
C LEU A 129 24.95 -5.50 32.75
N SER A 130 25.10 -6.76 33.17
CA SER A 130 25.36 -7.85 32.24
C SER A 130 24.11 -8.19 31.42
N GLY A 131 24.27 -9.02 30.39
CA GLY A 131 23.14 -9.56 29.63
C GLY A 131 22.14 -10.32 30.49
N GLU A 132 22.64 -11.08 31.47
CA GLU A 132 21.82 -11.80 32.44
C GLU A 132 21.10 -10.84 33.41
N ASP A 133 21.69 -9.70 33.76
CA ASP A 133 21.04 -8.68 34.61
C ASP A 133 19.92 -7.96 33.84
N ILE A 134 20.16 -7.59 32.59
CA ILE A 134 19.13 -7.01 31.71
C ILE A 134 17.98 -8.01 31.59
N PHE A 135 18.28 -9.26 31.26
CA PHE A 135 17.26 -10.32 31.15
C PHE A 135 16.56 -10.60 32.50
N GLY A 136 17.29 -10.64 33.62
CA GLY A 136 16.75 -10.85 34.96
C GLY A 136 15.83 -9.72 35.43
N HIS A 137 16.14 -8.48 35.06
CA HIS A 137 15.24 -7.33 35.29
C HIS A 137 14.00 -7.41 34.40
N CYS A 138 14.15 -7.83 33.14
CA CYS A 138 13.04 -8.14 32.21
C CYS A 138 12.14 -9.30 32.70
N MET A 139 12.66 -10.25 33.49
CA MET A 139 11.88 -11.39 34.00
C MET A 139 10.80 -11.02 35.02
N THR A 140 10.80 -9.79 35.54
CA THR A 140 9.71 -9.27 36.40
C THR A 140 8.50 -8.73 35.63
N TRP A 141 8.56 -8.75 34.29
CA TRP A 141 7.61 -8.11 33.36
C TRP A 141 6.79 -9.17 32.61
N ARG A 142 5.63 -8.76 32.06
CA ARG A 142 4.81 -9.68 31.25
C ARG A 142 5.57 -10.05 29.98
N GLU A 143 5.35 -11.26 29.47
CA GLU A 143 6.15 -11.83 28.38
C GLU A 143 6.14 -11.01 27.07
N GLY A 144 5.07 -10.27 26.76
CA GLY A 144 5.02 -9.38 25.58
C GLY A 144 5.86 -8.10 25.74
N GLU A 145 5.99 -7.58 26.96
CA GLU A 145 6.72 -6.34 27.25
C GLU A 145 8.25 -6.55 27.19
N LYS A 146 8.70 -7.82 27.28
CA LYS A 146 10.10 -8.22 27.09
C LYS A 146 10.55 -8.05 25.64
N ALA A 147 9.66 -8.33 24.69
CA ALA A 147 9.93 -8.23 23.26
C ALA A 147 10.06 -6.76 22.82
N GLU A 148 9.17 -5.89 23.30
CA GLU A 148 9.20 -4.45 23.02
C GLU A 148 10.48 -3.78 23.57
N LEU A 149 10.92 -4.16 24.78
CA LEU A 149 12.15 -3.62 25.36
C LEU A 149 13.40 -4.06 24.58
N LEU A 150 13.44 -5.32 24.16
CA LEU A 150 14.50 -5.81 23.27
C LEU A 150 14.47 -5.06 21.93
N GLU A 151 13.30 -4.88 21.32
CA GLU A 151 13.14 -4.10 20.08
C GLU A 151 13.63 -2.66 20.21
N VAL A 152 13.25 -1.96 21.30
CA VAL A 152 13.72 -0.60 21.60
C VAL A 152 15.24 -0.56 21.79
N MET A 153 15.81 -1.56 22.48
CA MET A 153 17.26 -1.70 22.65
C MET A 153 17.99 -1.93 21.32
N PHE A 154 17.44 -2.72 20.40
CA PHE A 154 18.03 -2.93 19.07
C PHE A 154 17.91 -1.69 18.18
N LYS A 155 16.75 -0.99 18.21
CA LYS A 155 16.53 0.25 17.46
C LYS A 155 17.49 1.37 17.89
N SER A 156 17.84 1.46 19.16
CA SER A 156 18.74 2.51 19.66
C SER A 156 20.23 2.20 19.46
N MET A 157 20.64 0.92 19.44
CA MET A 157 22.07 0.54 19.50
C MET A 157 22.73 0.22 18.13
N GLY A 158 21.96 0.10 17.05
CA GLY A 158 22.49 -0.09 15.69
C GLY A 158 23.30 -1.39 15.48
N ASN A 159 24.07 -1.48 14.38
CA ASN A 159 24.86 -2.64 13.93
C ASN A 159 25.99 -3.12 14.86
N ARG A 160 26.09 -2.62 16.11
CA ARG A 160 27.07 -3.12 17.08
C ARG A 160 26.58 -4.48 17.59
N THR A 161 27.20 -5.51 17.03
CA THR A 161 27.00 -6.94 17.26
C THR A 161 26.59 -7.23 18.70
N PHE A 162 25.35 -7.70 18.89
CA PHE A 162 24.89 -8.28 20.13
C PHE A 162 25.60 -9.62 20.34
N GLU A 163 26.80 -9.61 20.91
CA GLU A 163 27.19 -10.66 21.84
C GLU A 163 26.79 -10.19 23.24
N ILE A 164 25.47 -10.17 23.51
CA ILE A 164 25.02 -10.07 24.89
C ILE A 164 25.38 -11.41 25.55
N PRO A 165 26.29 -11.45 26.54
CA PRO A 165 26.59 -12.68 27.26
C PRO A 165 25.30 -13.21 27.90
N GLY A 166 24.87 -14.40 27.49
CA GLY A 166 23.65 -15.07 28.00
C GLY A 166 22.50 -15.24 27.00
N ILE A 167 22.51 -14.56 25.83
CA ILE A 167 21.51 -14.85 24.78
C ILE A 167 21.93 -16.08 23.99
N LYS A 168 21.09 -17.12 24.01
CA LYS A 168 21.34 -18.34 23.26
C LYS A 168 21.04 -18.13 21.78
N ASN A 169 22.05 -18.24 20.94
CA ASN A 169 21.86 -18.25 19.49
C ASN A 169 21.30 -19.60 19.03
N LEU A 170 20.20 -19.56 18.29
CA LEU A 170 19.58 -20.72 17.66
C LEU A 170 19.93 -20.76 16.18
N ASN A 171 20.41 -21.89 15.72
CA ASN A 171 20.49 -22.15 14.29
C ASN A 171 19.10 -22.48 13.72
N GLU A 172 18.97 -22.47 12.39
CA GLU A 172 17.70 -22.73 11.71
C GLU A 172 17.11 -24.10 12.08
N GLY A 173 17.92 -25.14 12.22
CA GLY A 173 17.44 -26.48 12.63
C GLY A 173 16.83 -26.48 14.04
N GLN A 174 17.44 -25.76 14.99
CA GLN A 174 16.92 -25.59 16.34
C GLN A 174 15.60 -24.82 16.34
N LEU A 175 15.49 -23.75 15.55
CA LEU A 175 14.22 -23.04 15.36
C LEU A 175 13.15 -23.93 14.73
N ARG A 176 13.49 -24.66 13.66
CA ARG A 176 12.58 -25.58 12.96
C ARG A 176 12.09 -26.74 13.82
N SER A 177 12.84 -27.11 14.86
CA SER A 177 12.39 -28.10 15.84
C SER A 177 11.24 -27.59 16.72
N LYS A 178 11.09 -26.27 16.85
CA LYS A 178 10.06 -25.62 17.69
C LYS A 178 8.91 -25.04 16.88
N ILE A 179 9.21 -24.50 15.69
CA ILE A 179 8.30 -23.70 14.88
C ILE A 179 8.47 -24.10 13.43
N ASN A 180 7.39 -24.27 12.68
CA ASN A 180 7.49 -24.50 11.24
C ASN A 180 7.02 -23.26 10.49
N TRP A 181 7.70 -22.88 9.41
CA TRP A 181 7.27 -21.79 8.55
C TRP A 181 7.79 -21.97 7.13
N HIS A 182 7.17 -21.25 6.20
CA HIS A 182 7.57 -21.11 4.82
C HIS A 182 7.10 -19.77 4.26
N TRP A 183 7.78 -19.30 3.22
CA TRP A 183 7.44 -18.08 2.48
C TRP A 183 6.92 -18.50 1.10
N ASP A 184 5.68 -18.13 0.79
CA ASP A 184 5.14 -18.33 -0.55
C ASP A 184 5.75 -17.26 -1.48
N TYR A 185 5.73 -15.98 -1.06
CA TYR A 185 6.28 -14.86 -1.83
C TYR A 185 6.88 -13.78 -0.92
N ILE A 186 8.01 -13.22 -1.35
CA ILE A 186 8.66 -12.03 -0.76
C ILE A 186 8.82 -11.01 -1.87
N LEU A 187 7.92 -10.03 -1.94
CA LEU A 187 7.95 -8.96 -2.93
C LEU A 187 8.64 -7.75 -2.34
N SER A 188 9.83 -7.43 -2.84
CA SER A 188 10.57 -6.24 -2.44
C SER A 188 10.33 -5.10 -3.42
N VAL A 189 9.91 -3.94 -2.92
CA VAL A 189 9.73 -2.72 -3.72
C VAL A 189 10.71 -1.65 -3.22
N PRO A 190 11.81 -1.40 -3.96
CA PRO A 190 12.83 -0.43 -3.56
C PRO A 190 12.25 0.95 -3.23
N GLY A 191 12.77 1.57 -2.17
CA GLY A 191 12.30 2.87 -1.65
C GLY A 191 10.93 2.85 -0.98
N HIS A 192 10.27 1.69 -0.86
CA HIS A 192 8.91 1.59 -0.34
C HIS A 192 8.79 0.56 0.79
N GLY A 193 9.11 -0.71 0.54
CA GLY A 193 8.88 -1.78 1.51
C GLY A 193 8.78 -3.18 0.92
N LEU A 194 8.26 -4.11 1.72
CA LEU A 194 8.11 -5.52 1.34
C LEU A 194 6.69 -6.01 1.56
N PHE A 195 6.18 -6.80 0.62
CA PHE A 195 5.00 -7.63 0.85
C PHE A 195 5.45 -9.07 1.09
N LEU A 196 5.15 -9.57 2.29
CA LEU A 196 5.48 -10.93 2.70
C LEU A 196 4.22 -11.77 2.74
N SER A 197 4.24 -12.96 2.16
CA SER A 197 3.19 -13.96 2.31
C SER A 197 3.77 -15.35 2.49
N GLY A 198 3.13 -16.17 3.31
CA GLY A 198 3.58 -17.50 3.63
C GLY A 198 2.70 -18.17 4.68
N TRP A 199 3.27 -19.11 5.40
CA TRP A 199 2.61 -19.74 6.55
C TRP A 199 3.58 -19.92 7.72
N ILE A 200 3.03 -19.89 8.93
CA ILE A 200 3.76 -20.13 10.17
C ILE A 200 2.88 -20.93 11.14
N LEU A 201 3.46 -22.01 11.68
CA LEU A 201 2.91 -22.85 12.74
C LEU A 201 3.70 -22.60 14.01
N ASP A 202 3.22 -21.64 14.80
CA ASP A 202 3.71 -21.35 16.14
C ASP A 202 2.61 -21.58 17.18
N CYS A 203 2.17 -22.83 17.31
CA CYS A 203 0.99 -23.18 18.11
C CYS A 203 1.24 -23.06 19.62
N GLN A 204 2.49 -23.23 20.06
CA GLN A 204 2.90 -23.02 21.46
C GLN A 204 3.26 -21.55 21.76
N GLN A 205 3.11 -20.66 20.77
CA GLN A 205 3.51 -19.25 20.86
C GLN A 205 4.95 -19.08 21.37
N TYR A 206 5.87 -19.83 20.77
CA TYR A 206 7.29 -19.81 21.09
C TYR A 206 7.93 -18.47 20.73
N LEU A 207 7.43 -17.80 19.67
CA LEU A 207 7.93 -16.49 19.26
C LEU A 207 7.38 -15.38 20.15
N ALA A 208 8.29 -14.48 20.52
CA ALA A 208 8.00 -13.22 21.16
C ALA A 208 7.92 -12.09 20.13
N SER A 209 8.86 -12.06 19.18
CA SER A 209 8.84 -11.12 18.05
C SER A 209 9.53 -11.69 16.82
N LEU A 210 9.16 -11.13 15.67
CA LEU A 210 9.74 -11.46 14.38
C LEU A 210 10.05 -10.14 13.64
N VAL A 211 11.31 -9.87 13.34
CA VAL A 211 11.74 -8.57 12.80
C VAL A 211 12.62 -8.77 11.57
N LEU A 212 12.42 -7.98 10.53
CA LEU A 212 13.34 -7.89 9.40
C LEU A 212 14.48 -6.94 9.70
N ARG A 213 15.68 -7.32 9.29
CA ARG A 213 16.87 -6.49 9.22
C ARG A 213 17.38 -6.47 7.79
N THR A 214 17.79 -5.29 7.33
CA THR A 214 18.45 -5.10 6.04
C THR A 214 19.96 -4.95 6.23
N SER A 215 20.73 -5.18 5.17
CA SER A 215 22.20 -5.02 5.20
C SER A 215 22.68 -3.60 5.56
N ASP A 216 21.85 -2.58 5.36
CA ASP A 216 22.17 -1.19 5.74
C ASP A 216 21.94 -0.90 7.24
N GLY A 217 21.41 -1.88 7.99
CA GLY A 217 21.12 -1.75 9.42
C GLY A 217 19.71 -1.26 9.73
N SER A 218 18.82 -1.09 8.74
CA SER A 218 17.41 -0.75 8.97
C SER A 218 16.61 -1.96 9.46
N TYR A 219 15.65 -1.71 10.35
CA TYR A 219 14.78 -2.73 10.96
C TYR A 219 13.31 -2.46 10.63
N SER A 220 12.51 -3.53 10.52
CA SER A 220 11.05 -3.42 10.46
C SER A 220 10.43 -3.31 11.86
N GLU A 221 9.13 -3.01 11.89
CA GLU A 221 8.29 -3.33 13.06
C GLU A 221 8.17 -4.85 13.25
N ASN A 222 7.65 -5.26 14.41
CA ASN A 222 7.37 -6.66 14.70
C ASN A 222 6.26 -7.23 13.79
N LEU A 223 6.63 -8.19 12.95
CA LEU A 223 5.75 -8.82 11.95
C LEU A 223 4.60 -9.63 12.58
N LEU A 224 4.67 -9.95 13.87
CA LEU A 224 3.64 -10.74 14.57
C LEU A 224 2.47 -9.89 15.08
N GLU A 225 2.60 -8.56 15.17
CA GLU A 225 1.60 -7.72 15.84
C GLU A 225 0.29 -7.57 15.05
N SER A 226 0.36 -7.59 13.72
CA SER A 226 -0.82 -7.41 12.88
C SER A 226 -0.68 -8.03 11.49
N PRO A 227 -0.21 -9.28 11.34
CA PRO A 227 -0.33 -9.96 10.06
C PRO A 227 -1.80 -10.30 9.80
N VAL A 228 -2.20 -10.35 8.54
CA VAL A 228 -3.49 -10.95 8.18
C VAL A 228 -3.33 -12.45 8.21
N ARG A 229 -4.13 -13.16 9.02
CA ARG A 229 -4.07 -14.62 9.15
C ARG A 229 -5.21 -15.28 8.38
N PHE A 230 -4.92 -16.35 7.64
CA PHE A 230 -5.90 -17.11 6.87
C PHE A 230 -5.68 -18.63 6.96
N SER A 231 -6.69 -19.41 6.57
CA SER A 231 -6.64 -20.87 6.62
C SER A 231 -5.73 -21.43 5.54
N ARG A 232 -4.97 -22.47 5.88
CA ARG A 232 -4.12 -23.23 4.95
C ARG A 232 -4.35 -24.73 5.18
N PRO A 233 -5.43 -25.30 4.60
CA PRO A 233 -5.77 -26.71 4.81
C PRO A 233 -4.64 -27.65 4.41
N ASP A 234 -3.95 -27.34 3.31
CA ASP A 234 -2.76 -28.04 2.82
C ASP A 234 -1.64 -28.11 3.86
N VAL A 235 -1.42 -27.03 4.62
CA VAL A 235 -0.41 -26.98 5.69
C VAL A 235 -0.88 -27.78 6.91
N LEU A 236 -2.16 -27.70 7.27
CA LEU A 236 -2.70 -28.46 8.40
C LEU A 236 -2.70 -29.97 8.11
N GLU A 237 -2.98 -30.37 6.87
CA GLU A 237 -2.88 -31.76 6.42
C GLU A 237 -1.44 -32.29 6.42
N ALA A 238 -0.47 -31.45 6.06
CA ALA A 238 0.95 -31.80 6.11
C ALA A 238 1.52 -31.87 7.54
N PHE A 239 0.87 -31.20 8.51
CA PHE A 239 1.30 -31.15 9.91
C PHE A 239 0.14 -31.44 10.89
N PRO A 240 -0.48 -32.63 10.82
CA PRO A 240 -1.75 -32.91 11.52
C PRO A 240 -1.61 -32.87 13.05
N ASP A 241 -0.44 -33.21 13.58
CA ASP A 241 -0.20 -33.27 15.03
C ASP A 241 0.29 -31.93 15.62
N LYS A 242 0.49 -30.91 14.79
CA LYS A 242 1.14 -29.66 15.22
C LYS A 242 0.18 -28.50 15.45
N ALA A 243 -1.04 -28.57 14.93
CA ALA A 243 -1.98 -27.46 14.97
C ALA A 243 -3.42 -27.94 15.25
N GLU A 244 -4.14 -27.17 16.06
CA GLU A 244 -5.56 -27.44 16.32
C GLU A 244 -6.42 -27.19 15.07
N GLN A 245 -7.57 -27.86 15.02
CA GLN A 245 -8.53 -27.66 13.94
C GLN A 245 -8.94 -26.18 13.84
N GLY A 246 -8.82 -25.61 12.65
CA GLY A 246 -9.14 -24.19 12.40
C GLY A 246 -7.98 -23.21 12.65
N TYR A 247 -6.78 -23.69 12.99
CA TYR A 247 -5.59 -22.83 13.10
C TYR A 247 -5.30 -22.14 11.75
N LYS A 248 -5.24 -20.80 11.77
CA LYS A 248 -4.95 -19.99 10.58
C LYS A 248 -3.44 -19.89 10.38
N ALA A 249 -2.84 -20.90 9.75
CA ALA A 249 -1.40 -20.97 9.53
C ALA A 249 -0.90 -19.95 8.49
N GLY A 250 -1.72 -19.60 7.50
CA GLY A 250 -1.37 -18.65 6.46
C GLY A 250 -1.25 -17.23 7.01
N PHE A 251 -0.33 -16.45 6.45
CA PHE A 251 -0.24 -15.03 6.71
C PHE A 251 0.19 -14.21 5.50
N PHE A 252 -0.19 -12.93 5.50
CA PHE A 252 0.48 -11.92 4.69
C PHE A 252 0.59 -10.60 5.46
N THR A 253 1.58 -9.79 5.10
CA THR A 253 1.75 -8.44 5.63
C THR A 253 2.57 -7.55 4.69
N TRP A 254 2.17 -6.29 4.59
CA TRP A 254 3.02 -5.22 4.08
C TRP A 254 3.92 -4.68 5.20
N VAL A 255 5.19 -4.48 4.88
CA VAL A 255 6.22 -3.98 5.78
C VAL A 255 6.83 -2.73 5.17
N PRO A 256 6.49 -1.53 5.66
CA PRO A 256 7.06 -0.30 5.13
C PRO A 256 8.55 -0.22 5.47
N MET A 257 9.39 -0.03 4.45
CA MET A 257 10.83 0.18 4.58
C MET A 257 11.27 1.22 3.53
N PRO A 258 11.10 2.53 3.81
CA PRO A 258 11.32 3.59 2.82
C PRO A 258 12.78 3.72 2.37
N HIS A 259 13.72 3.18 3.14
CA HIS A 259 15.15 3.19 2.81
C HIS A 259 15.62 1.89 2.14
N LEU A 260 14.70 0.97 1.81
CA LEU A 260 15.04 -0.31 1.20
C LEU A 260 15.70 -0.11 -0.16
N ILE A 261 16.98 -0.47 -0.25
CA ILE A 261 17.75 -0.41 -1.49
C ILE A 261 17.49 -1.65 -2.37
N GLU A 262 17.78 -1.51 -3.66
CA GLU A 262 17.73 -2.64 -4.59
C GLU A 262 18.72 -3.74 -4.16
N GLN A 263 18.29 -5.01 -4.22
CA GLN A 263 19.11 -6.18 -3.83
C GLN A 263 19.63 -6.16 -2.38
N ALA A 264 18.99 -5.42 -1.47
CA ALA A 264 19.33 -5.45 -0.04
C ALA A 264 19.35 -6.90 0.49
N LYS A 265 20.40 -7.30 1.21
CA LYS A 265 20.35 -8.58 1.92
C LYS A 265 19.36 -8.45 3.08
N LEU A 266 18.44 -9.40 3.16
CA LEU A 266 17.39 -9.42 4.18
C LEU A 266 17.67 -10.54 5.16
N GLU A 267 17.60 -10.22 6.44
CA GLU A 267 17.71 -11.15 7.54
C GLU A 267 16.46 -11.07 8.39
N LEU A 268 16.00 -12.23 8.84
CA LEU A 268 14.85 -12.37 9.71
C LEU A 268 15.34 -12.78 11.10
N LEU A 269 14.99 -11.96 12.08
CA LEU A 269 15.35 -12.12 13.48
C LEU A 269 14.16 -12.72 14.23
N PHE A 270 14.32 -13.95 14.71
CA PHE A 270 13.35 -14.66 15.53
C PHE A 270 13.74 -14.51 16.99
N PHE A 271 12.94 -13.78 17.76
CA PHE A 271 13.11 -13.68 19.20
C PHE A 271 12.13 -14.63 19.87
N THR A 272 12.64 -15.51 20.72
CA THR A 272 11.83 -16.50 21.43
C THR A 272 11.45 -15.98 22.81
N LYS A 273 10.33 -16.43 23.36
CA LYS A 273 9.91 -16.08 24.73
C LYS A 273 10.90 -16.55 25.82
N GLU A 274 11.75 -17.51 25.49
CA GLU A 274 12.82 -18.03 26.33
C GLU A 274 14.10 -17.18 26.27
N GLY A 275 14.11 -16.08 25.51
CA GLY A 275 15.28 -15.18 25.41
C GLY A 275 16.36 -15.66 24.45
N SER A 276 16.01 -16.49 23.47
CA SER A 276 16.92 -16.94 22.42
C SER A 276 16.71 -16.13 21.14
N LEU A 277 17.78 -15.98 20.34
CA LEU A 277 17.76 -15.31 19.05
C LEU A 277 18.12 -16.30 17.95
N GLY A 278 17.33 -16.36 16.89
CA GLY A 278 17.73 -17.01 15.64
C GLY A 278 17.71 -16.05 14.48
N ILE A 279 18.66 -16.20 13.56
CA ILE A 279 18.83 -15.32 12.40
C ILE A 279 18.78 -16.19 11.15
N ILE A 280 17.94 -15.80 10.19
CA ILE A 280 17.78 -16.52 8.92
C ILE A 280 17.88 -15.52 7.78
N GLN A 281 18.70 -15.84 6.77
CA GLN A 281 18.74 -15.03 5.55
C GLN A 281 17.52 -15.32 4.68
N LEU A 282 16.84 -14.27 4.26
CA LEU A 282 15.72 -14.37 3.33
C LEU A 282 16.25 -14.27 1.90
N GLN A 283 15.92 -15.28 1.10
CA GLN A 283 16.09 -15.21 -0.34
C GLN A 283 14.88 -14.48 -0.92
N GLN A 284 15.12 -13.35 -1.58
CA GLN A 284 14.07 -12.61 -2.27
C GLN A 284 13.64 -13.40 -3.51
N THR A 285 12.33 -13.46 -3.75
CA THR A 285 11.81 -14.00 -5.02
C THR A 285 12.02 -12.94 -6.10
N ASN A 286 12.77 -13.30 -7.14
CA ASN A 286 13.13 -12.37 -8.21
C ASN A 286 11.95 -12.19 -9.19
N ILE A 287 10.95 -11.39 -8.82
CA ILE A 287 9.78 -11.11 -9.68
C ILE A 287 10.00 -9.76 -10.35
N ARG A 288 11.11 -9.66 -11.09
CA ARG A 288 11.64 -8.35 -11.54
C ARG A 288 10.87 -7.70 -12.70
N GLU A 289 9.98 -8.39 -13.41
CA GLU A 289 9.58 -7.90 -14.75
C GLU A 289 8.07 -7.80 -15.02
N ASP A 290 7.20 -8.38 -14.17
CA ASP A 290 5.75 -8.29 -14.38
C ASP A 290 5.00 -7.78 -13.14
N VAL A 291 4.70 -6.47 -13.17
CA VAL A 291 3.92 -5.77 -12.14
C VAL A 291 2.50 -6.37 -12.01
N THR A 292 1.97 -6.95 -13.08
CA THR A 292 0.66 -7.62 -13.09
C THR A 292 0.71 -8.88 -12.24
N LEU A 293 1.74 -9.72 -12.45
CA LEU A 293 1.94 -10.94 -11.68
C LEU A 293 2.18 -10.63 -10.20
N ALA A 294 2.99 -9.62 -9.90
CA ALA A 294 3.21 -9.17 -8.51
C ALA A 294 1.90 -8.69 -7.86
N SER A 295 1.06 -7.96 -8.60
CA SER A 295 -0.27 -7.52 -8.13
C SER A 295 -1.19 -8.70 -7.84
N GLN A 296 -1.17 -9.74 -8.68
CA GLN A 296 -1.92 -10.98 -8.44
C GLN A 296 -1.49 -11.67 -7.14
N GLN A 297 -0.19 -11.74 -6.88
CA GLN A 297 0.35 -12.36 -5.66
C GLN A 297 -0.01 -11.58 -4.38
N VAL A 298 -0.08 -10.24 -4.46
CA VAL A 298 -0.59 -9.42 -3.34
C VAL A 298 -2.05 -9.74 -3.03
N LEU A 299 -2.85 -10.01 -4.07
CA LEU A 299 -4.31 -10.15 -3.96
C LEU A 299 -4.79 -11.58 -3.74
N VAL A 300 -3.96 -12.61 -3.99
CA VAL A 300 -4.40 -14.01 -3.99
C VAL A 300 -5.05 -14.44 -2.67
N ASN A 301 -4.47 -14.05 -1.53
CA ASN A 301 -4.95 -14.41 -0.20
C ASN A 301 -5.82 -13.32 0.46
N PHE A 302 -6.09 -12.22 -0.25
CA PHE A 302 -6.91 -11.14 0.28
C PHE A 302 -8.39 -11.52 0.26
N ASN A 303 -9.05 -11.49 1.42
CA ASN A 303 -10.49 -11.79 1.53
C ASN A 303 -11.30 -10.50 1.55
N VAL A 304 -12.11 -10.28 0.51
CA VAL A 304 -12.96 -9.09 0.35
C VAL A 304 -14.28 -9.18 1.08
N ASP A 305 -14.74 -10.39 1.41
CA ASP A 305 -15.99 -10.62 2.16
C ASP A 305 -15.76 -10.65 3.69
N GLY A 306 -14.51 -10.45 4.12
CA GLY A 306 -14.14 -10.46 5.53
C GLY A 306 -14.52 -9.16 6.27
N GLN A 307 -14.89 -9.26 7.55
CA GLN A 307 -15.18 -8.10 8.40
C GLN A 307 -14.01 -7.10 8.50
N GLU A 308 -12.78 -7.59 8.39
CA GLU A 308 -11.55 -6.78 8.43
C GLU A 308 -11.12 -6.23 7.06
N TYR A 309 -11.96 -6.38 6.01
CA TYR A 309 -11.66 -5.97 4.63
C TYR A 309 -11.05 -4.56 4.54
N GLN A 310 -11.73 -3.55 5.09
CA GLN A 310 -11.30 -2.15 5.03
C GLN A 310 -9.95 -1.90 5.72
N ARG A 311 -9.76 -2.52 6.90
CA ARG A 311 -8.50 -2.43 7.64
C ARG A 311 -7.36 -3.09 6.86
N ASN A 312 -7.59 -4.29 6.33
CA ASN A 312 -6.59 -5.06 5.60
C ASN A 312 -6.24 -4.41 4.25
N MET A 313 -7.24 -3.83 3.57
CA MET A 313 -7.04 -2.99 2.39
C MET A 313 -6.10 -1.85 2.71
N ARG A 314 -6.43 -1.01 3.70
CA ARG A 314 -5.64 0.18 4.07
C ARG A 314 -4.24 -0.17 4.59
N LYS A 315 -4.10 -1.22 5.42
CA LYS A 315 -2.84 -1.54 6.09
C LYS A 315 -1.87 -2.33 5.21
N HIS A 316 -2.38 -3.20 4.33
CA HIS A 316 -1.53 -4.17 3.63
C HIS A 316 -1.64 -4.14 2.11
N ILE A 317 -2.85 -4.12 1.56
CA ILE A 317 -3.03 -4.25 0.11
C ILE A 317 -2.75 -2.93 -0.61
N ALA A 318 -3.39 -1.85 -0.17
CA ALA A 318 -3.27 -0.55 -0.79
C ALA A 318 -1.84 0.00 -0.84
N PRO A 319 -1.04 -0.02 0.25
CA PRO A 319 0.34 0.43 0.18
C PRO A 319 1.21 -0.47 -0.68
N ALA A 320 0.97 -1.79 -0.70
CA ALA A 320 1.72 -2.73 -1.54
C ALA A 320 1.46 -2.50 -3.03
N LEU A 321 0.19 -2.43 -3.45
CA LEU A 321 -0.17 -2.17 -4.85
C LEU A 321 0.27 -0.77 -5.29
N SER A 322 0.06 0.25 -4.45
CA SER A 322 0.50 1.61 -4.75
C SER A 322 2.02 1.67 -4.94
N ALA A 323 2.79 1.01 -4.07
CA ALA A 323 4.24 0.92 -4.20
C ALA A 323 4.64 0.19 -5.49
N LEU A 324 4.06 -0.98 -5.79
CA LEU A 324 4.37 -1.72 -7.02
C LEU A 324 4.14 -0.87 -8.27
N TRP A 325 3.00 -0.17 -8.33
CA TRP A 325 2.60 0.60 -9.50
C TRP A 325 3.35 1.93 -9.60
N SER A 326 3.63 2.63 -8.49
CA SER A 326 4.45 3.85 -8.52
C SER A 326 5.89 3.56 -8.92
N ASN A 327 6.42 2.42 -8.47
CA ASN A 327 7.80 2.01 -8.66
C ASN A 327 8.04 1.49 -10.09
N ARG A 328 7.01 1.15 -10.88
CA ARG A 328 7.21 0.79 -12.31
C ARG A 328 8.02 1.83 -13.11
N ARG A 329 8.10 3.08 -12.62
CA ARG A 329 8.95 4.14 -13.18
C ARG A 329 10.45 3.82 -13.17
N TYR A 330 11.00 3.15 -12.15
CA TYR A 330 12.41 2.71 -12.23
C TYR A 330 12.56 1.64 -13.32
N LEU A 331 11.52 0.84 -13.56
CA LEU A 331 11.52 -0.07 -14.69
C LEU A 331 11.51 0.73 -16.02
N LEU A 332 10.80 1.87 -16.11
CA LEU A 332 10.77 2.78 -17.28
C LEU A 332 12.14 3.35 -17.65
N ASP A 333 13.14 3.31 -16.76
CA ASP A 333 14.50 3.80 -17.03
C ASP A 333 15.34 2.83 -17.90
N ALA A 334 14.82 1.65 -18.27
CA ALA A 334 15.37 0.80 -19.32
C ALA A 334 14.83 1.19 -20.73
N PRO A 335 15.70 1.33 -21.76
CA PRO A 335 15.40 1.95 -23.07
C PRO A 335 14.48 1.04 -23.92
N GLN A 336 13.62 1.43 -24.87
CA GLN A 336 13.27 2.70 -25.52
C GLN A 336 11.77 2.64 -25.82
N VAL A 337 11.04 3.75 -25.66
CA VAL A 337 9.76 3.86 -26.37
C VAL A 337 10.08 3.88 -27.85
N GLU A 338 9.64 2.86 -28.57
CA GLU A 338 9.83 2.77 -30.01
C GLU A 338 8.61 3.36 -30.71
N VAL A 339 8.84 4.19 -31.72
CA VAL A 339 7.78 4.78 -32.55
C VAL A 339 7.99 4.34 -33.99
N LEU A 340 7.02 3.61 -34.51
CA LEU A 340 7.03 3.06 -35.86
C LEU A 340 5.89 3.67 -36.66
N GLN A 341 6.19 4.12 -37.88
CA GLN A 341 5.19 4.67 -38.80
C GLN A 341 4.91 3.66 -39.91
N PHE A 342 3.63 3.36 -40.12
CA PHE A 342 3.14 2.51 -41.20
C PHE A 342 2.26 3.35 -42.13
N GLY A 343 2.55 3.34 -43.43
CA GLY A 343 1.93 4.26 -44.39
C GLY A 343 2.51 5.68 -44.34
N GLN A 344 1.85 6.63 -45.02
CA GLN A 344 2.30 8.03 -45.06
C GLN A 344 1.81 8.79 -43.83
N GLU A 345 2.72 9.40 -43.08
CA GLU A 345 2.36 10.22 -41.91
C GLU A 345 1.40 11.36 -42.30
N VAL A 346 0.33 11.52 -41.53
CA VAL A 346 -0.65 12.59 -41.71
C VAL A 346 -0.05 13.90 -41.23
N LYS A 347 0.16 14.85 -42.15
CA LYS A 347 0.70 16.18 -41.82
C LYS A 347 -0.39 17.08 -41.25
N ASN A 348 -0.12 17.71 -40.11
CA ASN A 348 -1.06 18.61 -39.41
C ASN A 348 -2.44 17.96 -39.17
N PRO A 349 -2.49 16.82 -38.47
CA PRO A 349 -3.75 16.13 -38.22
C PRO A 349 -4.70 17.03 -37.42
N LYS A 350 -5.99 17.00 -37.76
CA LYS A 350 -7.03 17.72 -36.98
C LYS A 350 -7.27 17.08 -35.63
N ARG A 351 -7.01 15.77 -35.53
CA ARG A 351 -7.30 14.93 -34.36
C ARG A 351 -6.33 13.73 -34.33
N SER A 352 -6.05 13.25 -33.12
CA SER A 352 -5.24 12.04 -32.89
C SER A 352 -6.10 11.02 -32.14
N ILE A 353 -6.30 9.85 -32.75
CA ILE A 353 -6.94 8.69 -32.09
C ILE A 353 -5.84 7.88 -31.41
N ILE A 354 -6.05 7.53 -30.16
CA ILE A 354 -5.14 6.70 -29.35
C ILE A 354 -5.85 5.41 -29.00
N VAL A 355 -5.26 4.28 -29.40
CA VAL A 355 -5.79 2.94 -29.20
C VAL A 355 -4.78 2.08 -28.43
N PRO A 356 -4.97 1.86 -27.13
CA PRO A 356 -4.12 0.96 -26.35
C PRO A 356 -4.37 -0.52 -26.73
N LEU A 357 -3.31 -1.31 -26.78
CA LEU A 357 -3.31 -2.73 -27.15
C LEU A 357 -2.62 -3.56 -26.07
N TYR A 358 -3.37 -4.45 -25.42
CA TYR A 358 -2.87 -5.37 -24.40
C TYR A 358 -3.48 -6.76 -24.54
N GLY A 359 -2.65 -7.81 -24.44
CA GLY A 359 -3.07 -9.22 -24.52
C GLY A 359 -3.53 -9.70 -25.90
N ARG A 360 -4.05 -8.80 -26.74
CA ARG A 360 -4.47 -9.06 -28.13
C ARG A 360 -4.39 -7.78 -28.96
N TYR A 361 -4.23 -7.94 -30.27
CA TYR A 361 -4.10 -6.84 -31.25
C TYR A 361 -4.89 -7.06 -32.54
N ASP A 362 -5.61 -8.18 -32.65
CA ASP A 362 -6.29 -8.61 -33.88
C ASP A 362 -7.43 -7.66 -34.29
N PHE A 363 -8.06 -6.96 -33.34
CA PHE A 363 -9.07 -5.94 -33.64
C PHE A 363 -8.55 -4.75 -34.45
N LEU A 364 -7.22 -4.51 -34.45
CA LEU A 364 -6.61 -3.50 -35.30
C LEU A 364 -7.00 -3.70 -36.77
N LEU A 365 -6.99 -4.95 -37.24
CA LEU A 365 -7.36 -5.28 -38.63
C LEU A 365 -8.80 -4.85 -38.93
N HIS A 366 -9.72 -5.10 -38.01
CA HIS A 366 -11.12 -4.74 -38.16
C HIS A 366 -11.31 -3.22 -38.15
N GLN A 367 -10.63 -2.51 -37.26
CA GLN A 367 -10.65 -1.04 -37.23
C GLN A 367 -10.12 -0.45 -38.53
N VAL A 368 -8.91 -0.85 -38.95
CA VAL A 368 -8.29 -0.36 -40.19
C VAL A 368 -9.15 -0.68 -41.42
N ALA A 369 -9.76 -1.86 -41.48
CA ALA A 369 -10.68 -2.21 -42.56
C ALA A 369 -11.96 -1.35 -42.58
N GLN A 370 -12.47 -0.94 -41.42
CA GLN A 370 -13.64 -0.05 -41.33
C GLN A 370 -13.29 1.41 -41.63
N PHE A 371 -12.06 1.83 -41.31
CA PHE A 371 -11.61 3.20 -41.48
C PHE A 371 -11.19 3.54 -42.92
N ILE A 372 -11.04 2.54 -43.79
CA ILE A 372 -10.59 2.74 -45.17
C ILE A 372 -11.49 3.71 -45.97
N ASP A 373 -12.81 3.64 -45.78
CA ASP A 373 -13.80 4.44 -46.49
C ASP A 373 -14.32 5.62 -45.64
N ASP A 374 -13.76 5.83 -44.45
CA ASP A 374 -14.19 6.89 -43.55
C ASP A 374 -13.42 8.19 -43.83
N ILE A 375 -14.16 9.21 -44.25
CA ILE A 375 -13.65 10.54 -44.63
C ILE A 375 -12.83 11.21 -43.52
N ASP A 376 -13.08 10.88 -42.25
CA ASP A 376 -12.38 11.48 -41.11
C ASP A 376 -10.90 11.05 -41.07
N PHE A 377 -10.55 9.88 -41.62
CA PHE A 377 -9.22 9.29 -41.49
C PHE A 377 -8.17 9.89 -42.42
N ALA A 378 -8.59 10.69 -43.41
CA ALA A 378 -7.67 11.49 -44.22
C ALA A 378 -6.96 12.60 -43.41
N GLU A 379 -7.58 13.07 -42.33
CA GLU A 379 -7.09 14.17 -41.48
C GLU A 379 -6.85 13.73 -40.03
N THR A 380 -6.80 12.43 -39.78
CA THR A 380 -6.68 11.84 -38.45
C THR A 380 -5.37 11.09 -38.30
N GLU A 381 -4.65 11.38 -37.22
CA GLU A 381 -3.51 10.57 -36.80
C GLU A 381 -4.01 9.38 -35.99
N LEU A 382 -3.86 8.15 -36.50
CA LEU A 382 -4.22 6.93 -35.78
C LEU A 382 -2.99 6.36 -35.07
N ILE A 383 -3.07 6.20 -33.76
CA ILE A 383 -1.95 5.77 -32.90
C ILE A 383 -2.36 4.51 -32.14
N TYR A 384 -1.69 3.41 -32.40
CA TYR A 384 -1.76 2.19 -31.60
C TYR A 384 -0.65 2.17 -30.57
N VAL A 385 -0.99 1.97 -29.30
CA VAL A 385 -0.02 1.87 -28.21
C VAL A 385 0.07 0.43 -27.77
N LEU A 386 1.16 -0.26 -28.13
CA LEU A 386 1.43 -1.61 -27.66
C LEU A 386 2.15 -1.55 -26.32
N ASP A 387 1.48 -1.96 -25.25
CA ASP A 387 2.07 -2.05 -23.92
C ASP A 387 2.16 -3.51 -23.41
N ASP A 388 1.93 -4.49 -24.28
CA ASP A 388 2.23 -5.90 -23.99
C ASP A 388 3.53 -6.36 -24.67
N PRO A 389 4.64 -6.49 -23.92
CA PRO A 389 5.92 -6.89 -24.50
C PRO A 389 5.89 -8.30 -25.12
N ARG A 390 4.97 -9.16 -24.69
CA ARG A 390 4.86 -10.54 -25.19
C ARG A 390 4.36 -10.61 -26.64
N LEU A 391 3.73 -9.54 -27.13
CA LEU A 391 3.13 -9.49 -28.46
C LEU A 391 4.06 -8.84 -29.50
N TYR A 392 5.17 -8.22 -29.09
CA TYR A 392 6.00 -7.41 -29.98
C TYR A 392 6.45 -8.16 -31.23
N ASP A 393 7.05 -9.34 -31.06
CA ASP A 393 7.63 -10.13 -32.16
C ASP A 393 6.60 -10.56 -33.22
N SER A 394 5.33 -10.76 -32.82
CA SER A 394 4.25 -11.13 -33.75
C SER A 394 3.46 -9.92 -34.27
N PHE A 395 3.42 -8.83 -33.49
CA PHE A 395 2.66 -7.62 -33.82
C PHE A 395 3.33 -6.79 -34.92
N ILE A 396 4.66 -6.59 -34.85
CA ILE A 396 5.35 -5.73 -35.83
C ILE A 396 5.23 -6.27 -37.26
N PRO A 397 5.47 -7.58 -37.55
CA PRO A 397 5.22 -8.13 -38.89
C PRO A 397 3.76 -7.97 -39.33
N PHE A 398 2.81 -8.19 -38.42
CA PHE A 398 1.38 -8.01 -38.69
C PHE A 398 1.04 -6.56 -39.08
N CYS A 399 1.69 -5.55 -38.49
CA CYS A 399 1.52 -4.15 -38.89
C CYS A 399 2.03 -3.89 -40.31
N TYR A 400 3.17 -4.47 -40.72
CA TYR A 400 3.65 -4.37 -42.10
C TYR A 400 2.63 -4.95 -43.08
N ASP A 401 2.18 -6.19 -42.83
CA ASP A 401 1.19 -6.86 -43.68
C ASP A 401 -0.12 -6.05 -43.77
N THR A 402 -0.60 -5.55 -42.64
CA THR A 402 -1.82 -4.73 -42.59
C THR A 402 -1.67 -3.44 -43.39
N SER A 403 -0.54 -2.75 -43.25
CA SER A 403 -0.28 -1.49 -43.98
C SER A 403 -0.13 -1.66 -45.50
N MET A 404 0.21 -2.87 -45.96
CA MET A 404 0.25 -3.21 -47.38
C MET A 404 -1.14 -3.55 -47.94
N LEU A 405 -2.03 -4.10 -47.11
CA LEU A 405 -3.38 -4.50 -47.51
C LEU A 405 -4.39 -3.34 -47.46
N PHE A 406 -4.23 -2.43 -46.51
CA PHE A 406 -5.16 -1.33 -46.28
C PHE A 406 -4.43 0.02 -46.37
N PRO A 407 -4.90 0.97 -47.20
CA PRO A 407 -4.29 2.29 -47.37
C PRO A 407 -4.63 3.25 -46.22
N VAL A 408 -4.65 2.76 -44.98
CA VAL A 408 -4.84 3.57 -43.76
C VAL A 408 -3.48 3.70 -43.07
N SER A 409 -3.04 4.94 -42.87
CA SER A 409 -1.80 5.22 -42.17
C SER A 409 -2.00 5.16 -40.66
N PHE A 410 -1.06 4.54 -39.96
CA PHE A 410 -1.08 4.48 -38.49
C PHE A 410 0.33 4.45 -37.91
N LYS A 411 0.41 4.92 -36.67
CA LYS A 411 1.62 4.96 -35.85
C LYS A 411 1.50 3.90 -34.77
N VAL A 412 2.58 3.17 -34.52
CA VAL A 412 2.70 2.25 -33.38
C VAL A 412 3.68 2.86 -32.38
N ILE A 413 3.27 2.89 -31.12
CA ILE A 413 4.13 3.26 -30.00
C ILE A 413 4.26 2.04 -29.09
N TYR A 414 5.48 1.53 -28.97
CA TYR A 414 5.76 0.39 -28.11
C TYR A 414 6.29 0.85 -26.74
N GLY A 415 5.55 0.52 -25.68
CA GLY A 415 5.87 0.90 -24.30
C GLY A 415 6.86 -0.02 -23.57
N GLY A 416 7.18 -1.19 -24.15
CA GLY A 416 8.14 -2.15 -23.60
C GLY A 416 7.68 -2.93 -22.35
N ARG A 417 6.51 -2.60 -21.79
CA ARG A 417 5.95 -3.18 -20.56
C ARG A 417 4.48 -2.81 -20.42
N ASN A 418 3.77 -3.51 -19.55
CA ASN A 418 2.38 -3.18 -19.20
C ASN A 418 2.31 -1.85 -18.45
N LEU A 419 1.64 -0.86 -19.06
CA LEU A 419 1.45 0.47 -18.50
C LEU A 419 0.06 0.65 -17.87
N GLY A 420 -0.81 -0.34 -18.05
CA GLY A 420 -2.25 -0.22 -17.81
C GLY A 420 -2.91 0.75 -18.79
N TYR A 421 -4.24 0.78 -18.76
CA TYR A 421 -5.05 1.62 -19.66
C TYR A 421 -4.65 3.10 -19.58
N ALA A 422 -4.51 3.64 -18.36
CA ALA A 422 -4.11 5.02 -18.13
C ALA A 422 -2.72 5.33 -18.71
N GLY A 423 -1.72 4.47 -18.42
CA GLY A 423 -0.35 4.70 -18.87
C GLY A 423 -0.19 4.55 -20.38
N ALA A 424 -0.87 3.60 -21.02
CA ALA A 424 -0.86 3.42 -22.46
C ALA A 424 -1.50 4.62 -23.19
N ASN A 425 -2.67 5.10 -22.73
CA ASN A 425 -3.30 6.30 -23.28
C ASN A 425 -2.45 7.56 -23.05
N ASN A 426 -1.90 7.75 -21.85
CA ASN A 426 -1.00 8.86 -21.56
C ASN A 426 0.25 8.82 -22.45
N LEU A 427 0.80 7.64 -22.72
CA LEU A 427 1.93 7.46 -23.63
C LEU A 427 1.52 7.88 -25.05
N GLY A 428 0.38 7.41 -25.56
CA GLY A 428 -0.16 7.84 -26.84
C GLY A 428 -0.37 9.35 -26.94
N ALA A 429 -0.94 9.97 -25.90
CA ALA A 429 -1.20 11.41 -25.84
C ALA A 429 0.07 12.26 -25.88
N ARG A 430 1.21 11.75 -25.39
CA ARG A 430 2.52 12.42 -25.48
C ARG A 430 3.02 12.50 -26.92
N TYR A 431 2.78 11.46 -27.72
CA TYR A 431 3.22 11.38 -29.12
C TYR A 431 2.18 11.84 -30.14
N ALA A 432 0.92 12.00 -29.72
CA ALA A 432 -0.12 12.63 -30.51
C ALA A 432 0.30 14.05 -30.91
N THR A 433 0.03 14.44 -32.16
CA THR A 433 0.43 15.76 -32.69
C THR A 433 -0.74 16.72 -32.87
N ALA A 434 -1.98 16.24 -32.84
CA ALA A 434 -3.17 17.09 -32.93
C ALA A 434 -3.55 17.75 -31.60
N ASP A 435 -4.32 18.85 -31.68
CA ASP A 435 -4.88 19.55 -30.52
C ASP A 435 -6.12 18.86 -29.90
N LYS A 436 -6.66 17.85 -30.59
CA LYS A 436 -7.81 17.06 -30.18
C LYS A 436 -7.42 15.60 -30.07
N LEU A 437 -7.77 14.97 -28.95
CA LEU A 437 -7.53 13.57 -28.68
C LEU A 437 -8.85 12.80 -28.72
N VAL A 438 -8.79 11.60 -29.27
CA VAL A 438 -9.83 10.58 -29.15
C VAL A 438 -9.19 9.37 -28.48
N LEU A 439 -9.53 9.10 -27.22
CA LEU A 439 -9.19 7.82 -26.60
C LEU A 439 -10.18 6.79 -27.11
N LEU A 440 -9.71 5.66 -27.63
CA LEU A 440 -10.56 4.66 -28.27
C LEU A 440 -10.09 3.25 -27.94
N ASN A 441 -10.98 2.43 -27.41
CA ASN A 441 -10.71 1.01 -27.23
C ASN A 441 -10.52 0.29 -28.57
N SER A 442 -9.65 -0.73 -28.58
CA SER A 442 -9.33 -1.50 -29.80
C SER A 442 -10.52 -2.24 -30.42
N ASP A 443 -11.52 -2.59 -29.62
CA ASP A 443 -12.72 -3.34 -29.99
C ASP A 443 -13.96 -2.47 -30.20
N ILE A 444 -13.76 -1.17 -30.46
CA ILE A 444 -14.81 -0.25 -30.87
C ILE A 444 -14.83 -0.05 -32.38
N ILE A 445 -16.03 -0.15 -32.97
CA ILE A 445 -16.33 0.00 -34.38
C ILE A 445 -17.48 1.02 -34.56
N PRO A 446 -17.30 2.10 -35.34
CA PRO A 446 -18.37 3.07 -35.60
C PRO A 446 -19.51 2.50 -36.45
N SER A 447 -20.75 2.93 -36.21
CA SER A 447 -21.88 2.48 -37.02
C SER A 447 -21.93 3.09 -38.42
N SER A 448 -21.23 4.21 -38.62
CA SER A 448 -21.18 4.94 -39.90
C SER A 448 -19.96 5.87 -39.93
N GLY A 449 -19.45 6.15 -41.14
CA GLY A 449 -18.33 7.07 -41.34
C GLY A 449 -18.66 8.52 -40.97
N GLY A 450 -17.64 9.35 -40.78
CA GLY A 450 -17.77 10.77 -40.39
C GLY A 450 -18.18 10.98 -38.92
N TRP A 451 -18.09 9.95 -38.09
CA TRP A 451 -18.55 9.97 -36.70
C TRP A 451 -17.75 10.93 -35.83
N ILE A 452 -16.45 11.10 -36.07
CA ILE A 452 -15.60 12.01 -35.31
C ILE A 452 -15.95 13.45 -35.67
N SER A 453 -16.14 13.74 -36.95
CA SER A 453 -16.57 15.07 -37.40
C SER A 453 -17.94 15.46 -36.83
N ARG A 454 -18.88 14.51 -36.68
CA ARG A 454 -20.16 14.77 -36.00
C ARG A 454 -19.98 15.05 -34.50
N ILE A 455 -19.10 14.30 -33.82
CA ILE A 455 -18.72 14.59 -32.43
C ILE A 455 -18.14 16.02 -32.32
N GLU A 456 -17.20 16.39 -33.20
CA GLU A 456 -16.59 17.71 -33.21
C GLU A 456 -17.60 18.83 -33.46
N GLN A 457 -18.51 18.64 -34.41
CA GLN A 457 -19.55 19.62 -34.74
C GLN A 457 -20.47 19.86 -33.54
N LYS A 458 -20.90 18.79 -32.86
CA LYS A 458 -21.75 18.88 -31.68
C LYS A 458 -20.99 19.50 -30.50
N ALA A 459 -19.75 19.08 -30.26
CA ALA A 459 -18.89 19.62 -29.23
C ALA A 459 -18.69 21.14 -29.37
N ALA A 460 -18.58 21.66 -30.60
CA ALA A 460 -18.43 23.10 -30.85
C ALA A 460 -19.66 23.95 -30.45
N SER A 461 -20.83 23.32 -30.25
CA SER A 461 -22.07 24.00 -29.85
C SER A 461 -22.36 23.91 -28.35
N LEU A 462 -21.54 23.18 -27.59
CA LEU A 462 -21.72 22.93 -26.17
C LEU A 462 -20.86 23.87 -25.32
N GLU A 463 -21.34 24.16 -24.11
CA GLU A 463 -20.66 25.06 -23.16
C GLU A 463 -19.67 24.30 -22.28
N ASP A 464 -18.54 24.93 -21.95
CA ASP A 464 -17.56 24.44 -20.97
C ASP A 464 -17.16 22.96 -21.17
N VAL A 465 -17.01 22.51 -22.41
CA VAL A 465 -16.81 21.09 -22.73
C VAL A 465 -15.51 20.54 -22.16
N GLY A 466 -15.61 19.53 -21.30
CA GLY A 466 -14.51 18.72 -20.80
C GLY A 466 -14.30 17.46 -21.64
N VAL A 467 -15.31 16.60 -21.74
CA VAL A 467 -15.26 15.35 -22.53
C VAL A 467 -16.59 15.17 -23.26
N VAL A 468 -16.52 14.72 -24.51
CA VAL A 468 -17.69 14.26 -25.28
C VAL A 468 -17.51 12.78 -25.61
N ALA A 469 -18.53 11.97 -25.34
CA ALA A 469 -18.54 10.54 -25.68
C ALA A 469 -19.73 10.22 -26.58
N PRO A 470 -19.60 9.31 -27.56
CA PRO A 470 -20.76 8.77 -28.26
C PRO A 470 -21.49 7.72 -27.40
N LYS A 471 -22.71 7.38 -27.78
CA LYS A 471 -23.38 6.18 -27.26
C LYS A 471 -22.64 4.93 -27.70
N LEU A 472 -22.40 4.04 -26.76
CA LEU A 472 -21.87 2.70 -27.03
C LEU A 472 -22.98 1.67 -26.86
N VAL A 473 -23.08 0.77 -27.83
CA VAL A 473 -23.97 -0.39 -27.78
C VAL A 473 -23.19 -1.69 -27.95
N PHE A 474 -23.72 -2.77 -27.38
CA PHE A 474 -23.26 -4.12 -27.66
C PHE A 474 -23.66 -4.55 -29.09
N ASP A 475 -23.11 -5.69 -29.54
CA ASP A 475 -23.40 -6.29 -30.84
C ASP A 475 -24.87 -6.72 -31.00
N ASP A 476 -25.54 -7.04 -29.90
CA ASP A 476 -26.97 -7.35 -29.85
C ASP A 476 -27.90 -6.11 -29.87
N GLY A 477 -27.33 -4.90 -29.94
CA GLY A 477 -28.07 -3.63 -29.97
C GLY A 477 -28.59 -3.18 -28.59
N THR A 478 -28.15 -3.81 -27.50
CA THR A 478 -28.40 -3.31 -26.14
C THR A 478 -27.40 -2.21 -25.77
N ILE A 479 -27.84 -1.26 -24.94
CA ILE A 479 -27.01 -0.14 -24.48
C ILE A 479 -25.87 -0.66 -23.63
N GLN A 480 -24.68 -0.14 -23.86
CA GLN A 480 -23.53 -0.33 -23.00
C GLN A 480 -23.15 0.96 -22.25
N HIS A 481 -23.25 2.11 -22.94
CA HIS A 481 -22.93 3.41 -22.36
C HIS A 481 -23.75 4.52 -22.99
N ILE A 482 -24.47 5.27 -22.15
CA ILE A 482 -25.13 6.54 -22.48
C ILE A 482 -24.79 7.62 -21.43
N GLY A 483 -23.60 7.50 -20.83
CA GLY A 483 -23.19 8.26 -19.64
C GLY A 483 -22.85 7.35 -18.48
N MET A 484 -22.31 7.95 -17.42
CA MET A 484 -21.94 7.25 -16.20
C MET A 484 -22.56 7.96 -15.00
N SER A 485 -23.06 7.19 -14.04
CA SER A 485 -23.52 7.66 -12.73
C SER A 485 -22.68 7.01 -11.63
N PHE A 486 -22.87 7.46 -10.38
CA PHE A 486 -22.18 6.90 -9.23
C PHE A 486 -23.18 6.31 -8.25
N SER A 487 -22.89 5.11 -7.75
CA SER A 487 -23.67 4.49 -6.68
C SER A 487 -22.79 4.02 -5.53
N LYS A 488 -23.41 3.87 -4.36
CA LYS A 488 -22.70 3.49 -3.14
C LYS A 488 -22.90 2.02 -2.85
N SER A 489 -21.83 1.23 -2.85
CA SER A 489 -21.87 -0.17 -2.47
C SER A 489 -21.78 -0.35 -0.96
N ILE A 490 -22.91 -0.68 -0.34
CA ILE A 490 -22.97 -0.98 1.10
C ILE A 490 -22.13 -2.22 1.44
N GLN A 491 -22.15 -3.23 0.56
CA GLN A 491 -21.44 -4.50 0.74
C GLN A 491 -19.94 -4.29 0.94
N PHE A 492 -19.32 -3.39 0.17
CA PHE A 492 -17.88 -3.17 0.21
C PHE A 492 -17.46 -1.98 1.08
N GLY A 493 -18.27 -1.61 2.07
CA GLY A 493 -17.94 -0.54 3.01
C GLY A 493 -18.15 0.86 2.42
N ASN A 494 -19.28 1.04 1.72
CA ASN A 494 -19.74 2.31 1.17
C ASN A 494 -18.82 2.89 0.08
N LEU A 495 -18.16 2.04 -0.71
CA LEU A 495 -17.39 2.47 -1.87
C LEU A 495 -18.30 3.10 -2.94
N TRP A 496 -17.83 4.15 -3.58
CA TRP A 496 -18.43 4.70 -4.78
C TRP A 496 -18.01 3.87 -5.99
N LEU A 497 -19.00 3.32 -6.70
CA LEU A 497 -18.84 2.54 -7.92
C LEU A 497 -19.36 3.33 -9.12
N ASN A 498 -18.73 3.10 -10.26
CA ASN A 498 -19.17 3.62 -11.54
C ASN A 498 -20.32 2.75 -12.07
N GLU A 499 -21.43 3.38 -12.44
CA GLU A 499 -22.59 2.73 -13.02
C GLU A 499 -22.87 3.27 -14.42
N HIS A 500 -23.33 2.40 -15.30
CA HIS A 500 -23.74 2.76 -16.65
C HIS A 500 -25.27 2.68 -16.71
N PRO A 501 -25.98 3.83 -16.72
CA PRO A 501 -27.44 3.84 -16.80
C PRO A 501 -27.94 3.05 -18.01
N SER A 502 -29.01 2.29 -17.81
CA SER A 502 -29.67 1.48 -18.86
C SER A 502 -28.79 0.42 -19.53
N LYS A 503 -27.61 0.07 -18.96
CA LYS A 503 -26.75 -0.98 -19.51
C LYS A 503 -27.50 -2.31 -19.62
N GLY A 504 -27.45 -2.93 -20.79
CA GLY A 504 -28.13 -4.19 -21.13
C GLY A 504 -29.59 -4.03 -21.57
N ILE A 505 -30.14 -2.82 -21.61
CA ILE A 505 -31.49 -2.57 -22.14
C ILE A 505 -31.40 -2.34 -23.66
N PRO A 506 -32.28 -2.95 -24.48
CA PRO A 506 -32.34 -2.66 -25.92
C PRO A 506 -32.47 -1.15 -26.21
N GLU A 507 -31.67 -0.63 -27.14
CA GLU A 507 -31.56 0.83 -27.31
C GLU A 507 -32.88 1.52 -27.70
N TRP A 508 -33.77 0.81 -28.41
CA TRP A 508 -35.07 1.31 -28.84
C TRP A 508 -36.12 1.41 -27.70
N LEU A 509 -35.80 0.90 -26.50
CA LEU A 509 -36.65 1.00 -25.31
C LEU A 509 -36.29 2.17 -24.39
N VAL A 510 -35.18 2.86 -24.66
CA VAL A 510 -34.68 3.95 -23.81
C VAL A 510 -34.81 5.25 -24.57
N ASP A 511 -35.70 6.12 -24.10
CA ASP A 511 -35.87 7.45 -24.65
C ASP A 511 -34.75 8.37 -24.13
N THR A 512 -34.07 9.06 -25.05
CA THR A 512 -32.94 9.94 -24.73
C THR A 512 -32.94 11.16 -25.63
N ASP A 513 -32.63 12.33 -25.07
CA ASP A 513 -32.28 13.49 -25.87
C ASP A 513 -31.00 13.22 -26.68
N SER A 514 -30.88 13.82 -27.86
CA SER A 514 -29.71 13.66 -28.75
C SER A 514 -28.37 13.94 -28.07
N VAL A 515 -28.36 14.85 -27.09
CA VAL A 515 -27.20 15.19 -26.28
C VAL A 515 -27.62 15.23 -24.82
N MET A 516 -26.89 14.54 -23.95
CA MET A 516 -27.14 14.54 -22.50
C MET A 516 -25.88 14.96 -21.75
N GLU A 517 -26.01 15.83 -20.74
CA GLU A 517 -24.92 16.07 -19.78
C GLU A 517 -24.76 14.85 -18.87
N SER A 518 -23.53 14.47 -18.55
CA SER A 518 -23.22 13.35 -17.66
C SER A 518 -22.17 13.76 -16.62
N PRO A 519 -22.22 13.23 -15.37
CA PRO A 519 -21.19 13.54 -14.38
C PRO A 519 -19.84 12.90 -14.74
N ALA A 520 -19.84 11.79 -15.48
CA ALA A 520 -18.66 11.17 -16.07
C ALA A 520 -19.03 10.39 -17.34
N VAL A 521 -18.04 10.02 -18.15
CA VAL A 521 -18.21 9.14 -19.31
C VAL A 521 -17.15 8.05 -19.30
N THR A 522 -17.35 6.97 -20.06
CA THR A 522 -16.40 5.86 -20.09
C THR A 522 -15.16 6.17 -20.92
N GLY A 523 -14.02 5.66 -20.47
CA GLY A 523 -12.75 5.77 -21.17
C GLY A 523 -12.74 5.09 -22.54
N ALA A 524 -13.69 4.19 -22.81
CA ALA A 524 -13.71 3.39 -24.02
C ALA A 524 -13.79 4.22 -25.32
N CYS A 525 -14.49 5.37 -25.29
CA CYS A 525 -14.42 6.36 -26.36
C CYS A 525 -14.61 7.78 -25.80
N MET A 526 -13.52 8.56 -25.74
CA MET A 526 -13.53 9.94 -25.23
C MET A 526 -12.95 10.91 -26.23
N PHE A 527 -13.71 11.94 -26.61
CA PHE A 527 -13.22 13.11 -27.34
C PHE A 527 -12.91 14.25 -26.35
N ILE A 528 -11.68 14.75 -26.39
CA ILE A 528 -11.17 15.77 -25.46
C ILE A 528 -10.10 16.65 -26.11
N SER A 529 -10.01 17.92 -25.72
CA SER A 529 -8.89 18.78 -26.09
C SER A 529 -7.59 18.30 -25.43
N LYS A 530 -6.50 18.20 -26.21
CA LYS A 530 -5.17 17.85 -25.69
C LYS A 530 -4.69 18.82 -24.61
N THR A 531 -5.00 20.11 -24.76
CA THR A 531 -4.67 21.14 -23.76
C THR A 531 -5.39 20.87 -22.43
N LEU A 532 -6.68 20.49 -22.47
CA LEU A 532 -7.43 20.13 -21.27
C LEU A 532 -6.95 18.82 -20.66
N TYR A 533 -6.69 17.82 -21.49
CA TYR A 533 -6.13 16.55 -21.04
C TYR A 533 -4.82 16.76 -20.26
N ASN A 534 -3.91 17.56 -20.83
CA ASN A 534 -2.63 17.88 -20.20
C ASN A 534 -2.76 18.78 -18.97
N SER A 535 -3.71 19.72 -18.93
CA SER A 535 -3.86 20.67 -17.81
C SER A 535 -4.25 19.99 -16.51
N VAL A 536 -4.94 18.84 -16.59
CA VAL A 536 -5.30 18.00 -15.43
C VAL A 536 -4.38 16.79 -15.23
N GLY A 537 -3.30 16.69 -16.02
CA GLY A 537 -2.30 15.62 -15.92
C GLY A 537 -2.73 14.28 -16.53
N GLY A 538 -3.73 14.27 -17.41
CA GLY A 538 -4.23 13.07 -18.11
C GLY A 538 -4.96 12.08 -17.21
N LEU A 539 -5.00 10.82 -17.67
CA LEU A 539 -5.55 9.71 -16.88
C LEU A 539 -4.62 9.41 -15.70
N ASP A 540 -5.18 9.14 -14.53
CA ASP A 540 -4.35 8.83 -13.36
C ASP A 540 -3.78 7.41 -13.44
N GLU A 541 -2.46 7.38 -13.49
CA GLU A 541 -1.62 6.20 -13.61
C GLU A 541 -1.50 5.39 -12.30
N SER A 542 -2.18 5.78 -11.22
CA SER A 542 -2.29 5.04 -9.95
C SER A 542 -3.38 3.97 -9.95
N TYR A 543 -4.31 4.01 -10.91
CA TYR A 543 -5.31 2.96 -11.10
C TYR A 543 -4.64 1.73 -11.74
N VAL A 544 -4.78 0.60 -11.06
CA VAL A 544 -4.08 -0.64 -11.40
C VAL A 544 -4.77 -1.28 -12.60
N LEU A 545 -4.03 -1.47 -13.70
CA LEU A 545 -4.45 -2.02 -15.01
C LEU A 545 -5.54 -1.23 -15.76
N GLY A 546 -6.57 -0.75 -15.07
CA GLY A 546 -7.72 -0.03 -15.61
C GLY A 546 -8.86 -0.01 -14.59
N ASP A 547 -10.02 0.50 -15.00
CA ASP A 547 -11.16 0.85 -14.15
C ASP A 547 -10.91 2.10 -13.27
N PHE A 548 -11.85 3.05 -13.34
CA PHE A 548 -11.93 4.32 -12.59
C PHE A 548 -10.99 5.45 -13.05
N GLU A 549 -10.00 5.21 -13.90
CA GLU A 549 -9.18 6.29 -14.48
C GLU A 549 -9.99 7.26 -15.34
N ASP A 550 -11.06 6.78 -15.97
CA ASP A 550 -11.96 7.53 -16.82
C ASP A 550 -12.86 8.49 -16.01
N SER A 551 -13.52 7.96 -14.96
CA SER A 551 -14.30 8.78 -14.03
C SER A 551 -13.42 9.75 -13.25
N ASP A 552 -12.20 9.36 -12.87
CA ASP A 552 -11.22 10.24 -12.23
C ASP A 552 -10.85 11.43 -13.14
N LEU A 553 -10.60 11.19 -14.44
CA LEU A 553 -10.36 12.28 -15.41
C LEU A 553 -11.56 13.21 -15.51
N CYS A 554 -12.78 12.67 -15.62
CA CYS A 554 -14.00 13.47 -15.61
C CYS A 554 -14.12 14.31 -14.34
N LEU A 555 -13.88 13.72 -13.16
CA LEU A 555 -13.98 14.43 -11.89
C LEU A 555 -12.91 15.52 -11.72
N LYS A 556 -11.69 15.34 -12.26
CA LYS A 556 -10.67 16.41 -12.34
C LYS A 556 -11.17 17.59 -13.17
N LEU A 557 -11.70 17.32 -14.36
CA LEU A 557 -12.19 18.34 -15.29
C LEU A 557 -13.42 19.06 -14.72
N ARG A 558 -14.35 18.31 -14.11
CA ARG A 558 -15.52 18.89 -13.44
C ARG A 558 -15.12 19.79 -12.28
N LYS A 559 -14.12 19.39 -11.48
CA LYS A 559 -13.56 20.25 -10.43
C LYS A 559 -12.90 21.53 -11.02
N ALA A 560 -12.42 21.48 -12.25
CA ALA A 560 -11.90 22.63 -12.99
C ALA A 560 -12.99 23.46 -13.72
N GLY A 561 -14.29 23.11 -13.57
CA GLY A 561 -15.42 23.85 -14.11
C GLY A 561 -15.96 23.35 -15.45
N TYR A 562 -15.45 22.23 -15.97
CA TYR A 562 -15.88 21.67 -17.24
C TYR A 562 -17.07 20.69 -17.09
N ARG A 563 -17.81 20.47 -18.17
CA ARG A 563 -18.97 19.57 -18.25
C ARG A 563 -18.72 18.44 -19.25
N HIS A 564 -19.36 17.29 -19.03
CA HIS A 564 -19.21 16.13 -19.92
C HIS A 564 -20.53 15.84 -20.61
N TYR A 565 -20.45 15.43 -21.87
CA TYR A 565 -21.62 15.22 -22.70
C TYR A 565 -21.58 13.87 -23.39
N VAL A 566 -22.74 13.28 -23.56
CA VAL A 566 -22.94 12.06 -24.32
C VAL A 566 -23.84 12.34 -25.50
N LEU A 567 -23.41 11.96 -26.70
CA LEU A 567 -24.17 12.08 -27.93
C LEU A 567 -24.91 10.77 -28.15
N THR A 568 -26.20 10.72 -27.82
CA THR A 568 -27.00 9.49 -27.85
C THR A 568 -27.45 9.09 -29.25
N ASP A 569 -27.41 10.04 -30.17
CA ASP A 569 -27.68 9.87 -31.58
C ASP A 569 -26.44 9.52 -32.40
N GLU A 570 -25.22 9.61 -31.82
CA GLU A 570 -24.01 9.02 -32.39
C GLU A 570 -23.71 7.67 -31.77
N LYS A 571 -23.79 6.62 -32.59
CA LYS A 571 -23.69 5.23 -32.16
C LYS A 571 -22.38 4.59 -32.61
N LEU A 572 -21.67 4.00 -31.67
CA LEU A 572 -20.55 3.10 -31.91
C LEU A 572 -20.87 1.73 -31.29
N TYR A 573 -20.42 0.66 -31.93
CA TYR A 573 -20.45 -0.68 -31.37
C TYR A 573 -19.18 -0.92 -30.57
N HIS A 574 -19.32 -1.48 -29.37
CA HIS A 574 -18.20 -1.94 -28.57
C HIS A 574 -18.37 -3.44 -28.32
N LEU A 575 -17.49 -4.24 -28.93
CA LEU A 575 -17.61 -5.71 -28.98
C LEU A 575 -17.16 -6.39 -27.66
N GLU A 576 -17.36 -5.68 -26.54
CA GLU A 576 -16.95 -6.06 -25.19
C GLU A 576 -17.56 -7.42 -24.81
N ARG A 577 -16.73 -8.47 -24.90
CA ARG A 577 -16.89 -9.87 -24.42
C ARG A 577 -16.08 -10.87 -25.25
N MET A 578 -15.47 -10.42 -26.36
CA MET A 578 -14.52 -11.25 -27.09
C MET A 578 -13.09 -11.20 -26.53
N SER A 579 -12.71 -10.13 -25.82
CA SER A 579 -11.34 -9.89 -25.30
C SER A 579 -11.05 -10.43 -23.91
N GLN A 580 -12.06 -10.87 -23.15
CA GLN A 580 -11.87 -11.35 -21.78
C GLN A 580 -12.70 -12.61 -21.54
N SER A 581 -12.01 -13.76 -21.51
CA SER A 581 -12.63 -15.08 -21.33
C SER A 581 -13.40 -15.15 -20.01
N LEU A 582 -14.69 -15.50 -20.11
CA LEU A 582 -15.61 -15.57 -18.98
C LEU A 582 -15.33 -16.75 -18.01
N PHE A 583 -14.27 -17.55 -18.21
CA PHE A 583 -14.10 -18.86 -17.55
C PHE A 583 -12.77 -19.11 -16.81
N GLU A 584 -11.91 -18.10 -16.61
CA GLU A 584 -10.67 -18.29 -15.83
C GLU A 584 -10.61 -17.35 -14.62
N ASN A 585 -10.49 -17.95 -13.41
CA ASN A 585 -10.17 -17.34 -12.10
C ASN A 585 -10.26 -15.80 -12.00
N ARG A 586 -11.49 -15.26 -12.02
CA ARG A 586 -11.80 -13.82 -11.98
C ARG A 586 -11.60 -13.11 -10.64
N ASP A 587 -11.17 -13.82 -9.60
CA ASP A 587 -11.13 -13.29 -8.24
C ASP A 587 -10.19 -12.07 -8.11
N TRP A 588 -9.00 -12.13 -8.71
CA TRP A 588 -8.01 -11.05 -8.56
C TRP A 588 -8.35 -9.77 -9.34
N LYS A 589 -8.95 -9.87 -10.53
CA LYS A 589 -9.39 -8.69 -11.30
C LYS A 589 -10.47 -7.93 -10.55
N PHE A 590 -11.45 -8.65 -10.01
CA PHE A 590 -12.48 -8.06 -9.16
C PHE A 590 -11.87 -7.36 -7.93
N LYS A 591 -10.86 -7.97 -7.29
CA LYS A 591 -10.11 -7.33 -6.19
C LYS A 591 -9.37 -6.07 -6.63
N ILE A 592 -8.85 -6.01 -7.86
CA ILE A 592 -8.27 -4.78 -8.43
C ILE A 592 -9.33 -3.71 -8.60
N THR A 593 -10.47 -4.03 -9.19
CA THR A 593 -11.61 -3.09 -9.32
C THR A 593 -12.01 -2.55 -7.94
N LEU A 594 -12.04 -3.39 -6.90
CA LEU A 594 -12.32 -2.96 -5.53
C LEU A 594 -11.22 -2.06 -4.93
N TYR A 595 -9.94 -2.34 -5.22
CA TYR A 595 -8.83 -1.47 -4.83
C TYR A 595 -8.91 -0.10 -5.52
N ASN A 596 -9.17 -0.08 -6.83
CA ASN A 596 -9.35 1.13 -7.62
C ASN A 596 -10.57 1.92 -7.13
N ALA A 597 -11.69 1.25 -6.85
CA ALA A 597 -12.87 1.87 -6.23
C ALA A 597 -12.56 2.46 -4.84
N TRP A 598 -11.74 1.77 -4.03
CA TRP A 598 -11.28 2.27 -2.73
C TRP A 598 -10.48 3.57 -2.86
N GLN A 599 -9.49 3.59 -3.77
CA GLN A 599 -8.72 4.81 -4.06
C GLN A 599 -9.60 5.94 -4.60
N HIS A 600 -10.49 5.62 -5.55
CA HIS A 600 -11.43 6.57 -6.14
C HIS A 600 -12.37 7.17 -5.08
N THR A 601 -12.88 6.33 -4.16
CA THR A 601 -13.73 6.76 -3.04
C THR A 601 -12.98 7.67 -2.09
N ASP A 602 -11.75 7.33 -1.71
CA ASP A 602 -10.91 8.14 -0.82
C ASP A 602 -10.63 9.52 -1.43
N ARG A 603 -10.39 9.57 -2.74
CA ARG A 603 -10.07 10.79 -3.48
C ARG A 603 -11.27 11.68 -3.77
N TRP A 604 -12.37 11.10 -4.24
CA TRP A 604 -13.48 11.84 -4.83
C TRP A 604 -14.80 11.73 -4.06
N GLY A 605 -14.86 10.93 -3.00
CA GLY A 605 -16.13 10.61 -2.33
C GLY A 605 -16.94 11.84 -1.91
N SER A 606 -16.28 12.90 -1.45
CA SER A 606 -16.93 14.17 -1.10
C SER A 606 -17.51 14.92 -2.30
N LEU A 607 -16.84 14.89 -3.46
CA LEU A 607 -17.34 15.52 -4.68
C LEU A 607 -18.50 14.71 -5.26
N ILE A 608 -18.36 13.39 -5.32
CA ILE A 608 -19.42 12.49 -5.80
C ILE A 608 -20.68 12.64 -4.95
N GLU A 609 -20.54 12.75 -3.63
CA GLU A 609 -21.69 12.97 -2.74
C GLU A 609 -22.41 14.29 -3.04
N GLN A 610 -21.73 15.32 -3.53
CA GLN A 610 -22.36 16.57 -3.97
C GLN A 610 -23.04 16.45 -5.33
N LEU A 611 -22.57 15.55 -6.20
CA LEU A 611 -23.14 15.32 -7.54
C LEU A 611 -24.39 14.44 -7.52
N VAL A 612 -24.51 13.56 -6.52
CA VAL A 612 -25.64 12.62 -6.38
C VAL A 612 -26.78 13.20 -5.51
N ARG A 613 -26.53 14.31 -4.80
CA ARG A 613 -27.57 15.07 -4.07
C ARG A 613 -28.27 16.04 -5.00
#